data_AF-A0A3E4QPB4-F1
#
_entry.id   AF-A0A3E4QPB4-F1
#
_cell.length_a   1.000
_cell.length_b   1.000
_cell.length_c   1.000
_cell.angle_alpha   90.00
_cell.angle_beta   90.00
_cell.angle_gamma   90.00
#
_symmetry.space_group_name_H-M   'P 1'
#
loop_
_entity.id
_entity.type
_entity.pdbx_description
1 polymer ?
#
loop_
_entity_poly.entity_id
_entity_poly.type
_entity_poly.pdbx_seq_one_letter_code
_entity_poly.pdbx_strand_id
1 'polypeptide(L)'
;MTREITKQALEAAIIRNCSPMLAGLKPACLFTFPGVFLAQGEHVDKQELARSNRAKLLEELEPCAKALAPSGISLRVLTWRSCGALVYVYRPAMLRRWIADPHAARPFDSLAVYDAPGPQEQAACQALGAALA
;
A
#
# COMPACT_ATOMS: atom_id res chain seq x y z
N MET A 1 -2.97 12.25 -15.59
CA MET A 1 -4.13 11.44 -16.00
C MET A 1 -4.95 11.13 -14.75
N THR A 2 -6.17 11.63 -14.65
CA THR A 2 -7.11 11.26 -13.59
C THR A 2 -7.92 10.06 -14.05
N ARG A 3 -7.96 9.00 -13.24
CA ARG A 3 -8.73 7.79 -13.51
C ARG A 3 -9.97 7.83 -12.63
N GLU A 4 -11.10 7.39 -13.18
CA GLU A 4 -12.33 7.32 -12.40
C GLU A 4 -12.17 6.32 -11.25
N ILE A 5 -12.64 6.70 -10.05
CA ILE A 5 -12.61 5.86 -8.87
C ILE A 5 -13.86 4.99 -8.90
N THR A 6 -13.71 3.76 -9.38
CA THR A 6 -14.75 2.72 -9.43
C THR A 6 -14.14 1.37 -9.08
N LYS A 7 -14.96 0.43 -8.59
CA LYS A 7 -14.57 -0.96 -8.35
C LYS A 7 -13.85 -1.59 -9.54
N GLN A 8 -14.39 -1.47 -10.75
CA GLN A 8 -13.81 -2.06 -11.97
C GLN A 8 -12.44 -1.45 -12.28
N ALA A 9 -12.30 -0.13 -12.09
CA ALA A 9 -11.03 0.53 -12.27
C ALA A 9 -9.99 0.07 -11.22
N LEU A 10 -10.39 -0.19 -9.98
CA LEU A 10 -9.50 -0.71 -8.95
C LEU A 10 -9.10 -2.16 -9.23
N GLU A 11 -10.06 -3.03 -9.55
CA GLU A 11 -9.80 -4.43 -9.91
C GLU A 11 -8.81 -4.54 -11.07
N ALA A 12 -9.04 -3.77 -12.15
CA ALA A 12 -8.13 -3.75 -13.28
C ALA A 12 -6.73 -3.24 -12.91
N ALA A 13 -6.61 -2.26 -12.00
CA ALA A 13 -5.33 -1.78 -11.52
C ALA A 13 -4.60 -2.83 -10.66
N ILE A 14 -5.33 -3.53 -9.79
CA ILE A 14 -4.80 -4.61 -8.96
C ILE A 14 -4.31 -5.75 -9.86
N ILE A 15 -5.11 -6.21 -10.81
CA ILE A 15 -4.75 -7.31 -11.72
C ILE A 15 -3.51 -6.94 -12.54
N ARG A 16 -3.48 -5.74 -13.12
CA ARG A 16 -2.36 -5.27 -13.96
C ARG A 16 -1.05 -5.13 -13.19
N ASN A 17 -1.09 -4.57 -11.98
CA ASN A 17 0.13 -4.22 -11.25
C ASN A 17 0.56 -5.30 -10.26
N CYS A 18 -0.36 -6.14 -9.79
CA CYS A 18 -0.10 -7.12 -8.74
C CYS A 18 -0.12 -8.57 -9.24
N SER A 19 -0.08 -8.82 -10.56
CA SER A 19 -0.16 -10.19 -11.11
C SER A 19 0.83 -11.17 -10.48
N PRO A 20 2.13 -10.83 -10.26
CA PRO A 20 3.06 -11.74 -9.60
C PRO A 20 2.70 -12.06 -8.14
N MET A 21 2.12 -11.11 -7.42
CA MET A 21 1.66 -11.31 -6.04
C MET A 21 0.37 -12.14 -5.99
N LEU A 22 -0.56 -11.87 -6.92
CA LEU A 22 -1.79 -12.65 -7.09
C LEU A 22 -1.46 -14.11 -7.42
N ALA A 23 -0.47 -14.35 -8.29
CA ALA A 23 0.05 -15.67 -8.62
C ALA A 23 0.85 -16.35 -7.47
N GLY A 24 1.08 -15.65 -6.35
CA GLY A 24 1.80 -16.20 -5.20
C GLY A 24 3.32 -16.22 -5.32
N LEU A 25 3.89 -15.55 -6.33
CA LEU A 25 5.35 -15.49 -6.56
C LEU A 25 6.05 -14.48 -5.64
N LYS A 26 5.31 -13.46 -5.17
CA LYS A 26 5.84 -12.37 -4.32
C LYS A 26 4.90 -12.12 -3.14
N PRO A 27 5.42 -11.81 -1.94
CA PRO A 27 4.57 -11.61 -0.75
C PRO A 27 3.73 -10.34 -0.80
N ALA A 28 4.14 -9.33 -1.56
CA ALA A 28 3.47 -8.03 -1.60
C ALA A 28 3.78 -7.23 -2.86
N CYS A 29 2.93 -6.32 -3.28
CA CYS A 29 3.16 -5.39 -4.38
C CYS A 29 2.63 -3.99 -4.02
N LEU A 30 3.26 -2.95 -4.56
CA LEU A 30 2.87 -1.54 -4.40
C LEU A 30 2.56 -0.97 -5.78
N PHE A 31 1.50 -0.18 -5.86
CA PHE A 31 1.22 0.60 -7.06
C PHE A 31 0.54 1.93 -6.73
N THR A 32 0.69 2.89 -7.62
CA THR A 32 0.00 4.18 -7.50
C THR A 32 -1.32 4.12 -8.25
N PHE A 33 -2.44 4.33 -7.55
CA PHE A 33 -3.72 4.59 -8.18
C PHE A 33 -3.82 6.09 -8.51
N PRO A 34 -3.86 6.46 -9.81
CA PRO A 34 -3.79 7.86 -10.21
C PRO A 34 -5.08 8.61 -9.90
N GLY A 35 -4.96 9.80 -9.31
CA GLY A 35 -6.10 10.65 -8.96
C GLY A 35 -5.68 11.82 -8.06
N VAL A 36 -6.62 12.73 -7.81
CA VAL A 36 -6.39 13.89 -6.94
C VAL A 36 -6.75 13.50 -5.51
N PHE A 37 -5.72 13.16 -4.72
CA PHE A 37 -5.87 12.76 -3.32
C PHE A 37 -5.12 13.64 -2.35
N LEU A 38 -4.37 14.62 -2.83
CA LEU A 38 -3.66 15.59 -2.00
C LEU A 38 -3.87 16.96 -2.65
N ALA A 39 -4.48 17.90 -1.92
CA ALA A 39 -4.53 19.27 -2.39
C ALA A 39 -3.16 19.92 -2.16
N GLN A 40 -2.71 20.69 -3.15
CA GLN A 40 -1.55 21.56 -3.02
C GLN A 40 -2.08 23.00 -3.02
N GLY A 41 -1.81 23.74 -1.94
CA GLY A 41 -2.24 25.13 -1.73
C GLY A 41 -3.56 25.29 -0.97
N GLU A 42 -3.97 26.55 -0.75
CA GLU A 42 -5.12 26.94 0.09
C GLU A 42 -6.49 26.93 -0.63
N HIS A 43 -6.57 26.34 -1.82
CA HIS A 43 -7.84 26.27 -2.56
C HIS A 43 -8.81 25.28 -1.91
N VAL A 44 -9.84 25.81 -1.24
CA VAL A 44 -10.88 25.05 -0.52
C VAL A 44 -11.51 23.96 -1.40
N ASP A 45 -11.83 24.27 -2.66
CA ASP A 45 -12.44 23.33 -3.62
C ASP A 45 -11.56 22.09 -3.88
N LYS A 46 -10.23 22.28 -3.96
CA LYS A 46 -9.29 21.17 -4.17
C LYS A 46 -9.16 20.29 -2.93
N GLN A 47 -9.28 20.89 -1.75
CA GLN A 47 -9.23 20.18 -0.48
C GLN A 47 -10.48 19.30 -0.28
N GLU A 48 -11.65 19.83 -0.62
CA GLU A 48 -12.90 19.09 -0.57
C GLU A 48 -12.93 17.94 -1.60
N LEU A 49 -12.49 18.20 -2.84
CA LEU A 49 -12.33 17.17 -3.86
C LEU A 49 -11.36 16.06 -3.41
N ALA A 50 -10.21 16.41 -2.85
CA ALA A 50 -9.24 15.43 -2.35
C ALA A 50 -9.85 14.58 -1.22
N ARG A 51 -10.60 15.19 -0.30
CA ARG A 51 -11.29 14.47 0.77
C ARG A 51 -12.36 13.51 0.23
N SER A 52 -13.18 13.98 -0.70
CA SER A 52 -14.21 13.18 -1.38
C SER A 52 -13.60 11.98 -2.11
N ASN A 53 -12.54 12.20 -2.90
CA ASN A 53 -11.83 11.14 -3.61
C ASN A 53 -11.20 10.11 -2.67
N ARG A 54 -10.64 10.53 -1.52
CA ARG A 54 -10.12 9.59 -0.52
C ARG A 54 -11.22 8.69 0.03
N ALA A 55 -12.36 9.27 0.41
CA ALA A 55 -13.51 8.51 0.92
C ALA A 55 -14.01 7.52 -0.13
N LYS A 56 -14.21 7.98 -1.38
CA LYS A 56 -14.65 7.15 -2.49
C LYS A 56 -13.67 6.01 -2.78
N LEU A 57 -12.36 6.26 -2.74
CA LEU A 57 -11.36 5.22 -2.98
C LEU A 57 -11.41 4.13 -1.92
N LEU A 58 -11.59 4.50 -0.64
CA LEU A 58 -11.68 3.55 0.46
C LEU A 58 -12.97 2.72 0.37
N GLU A 59 -14.09 3.36 0.02
CA GLU A 59 -15.36 2.68 -0.21
C GLU A 59 -15.28 1.64 -1.33
N GLU A 60 -14.64 1.97 -2.45
CA GLU A 60 -14.48 1.07 -3.59
C GLU A 60 -13.38 -0.01 -3.37
N LEU A 61 -12.41 0.25 -2.49
CA LEU A 61 -11.39 -0.72 -2.09
C LEU A 61 -11.95 -1.82 -1.20
N GLU A 62 -12.93 -1.51 -0.35
CA GLU A 62 -13.55 -2.43 0.59
C GLU A 62 -14.12 -3.72 -0.06
N PRO A 63 -14.93 -3.66 -1.14
CA PRO A 63 -15.40 -4.87 -1.81
C PRO A 63 -14.25 -5.65 -2.48
N CYS A 64 -13.22 -4.97 -2.98
CA CYS A 64 -12.03 -5.63 -3.53
C CYS A 64 -11.26 -6.39 -2.43
N ALA A 65 -11.11 -5.78 -1.25
CA ALA A 65 -10.49 -6.39 -0.09
C ALA A 65 -11.27 -7.62 0.39
N LYS A 66 -12.60 -7.51 0.48
CA LYS A 66 -13.48 -8.63 0.82
C LYS A 66 -13.36 -9.80 -0.17
N ALA A 67 -13.30 -9.53 -1.47
CA ALA A 67 -13.15 -10.56 -2.48
C ALA A 67 -11.80 -11.29 -2.40
N LEU A 68 -10.73 -10.60 -1.99
CA LEU A 68 -9.37 -11.12 -1.94
C LEU A 68 -9.00 -11.75 -0.57
N ALA A 69 -9.73 -11.42 0.49
CA ALA A 69 -9.48 -11.92 1.84
C ALA A 69 -9.47 -13.46 1.96
N PRO A 70 -10.37 -14.23 1.32
CA PRO A 70 -10.33 -15.70 1.36
C PRO A 70 -9.06 -16.30 0.76
N SER A 71 -8.40 -15.58 -0.14
CA SER A 71 -7.11 -15.97 -0.73
C SER A 71 -5.91 -15.58 0.14
N GLY A 72 -6.15 -15.05 1.34
CA GLY A 72 -5.11 -14.58 2.27
C GLY A 72 -4.41 -13.30 1.80
N ILE A 73 -5.09 -12.46 1.01
CA ILE A 73 -4.57 -11.19 0.49
C ILE A 73 -5.25 -10.03 1.21
N SER A 74 -4.47 -9.00 1.56
CA SER A 74 -4.90 -7.78 2.22
C SER A 74 -4.53 -6.56 1.38
N LEU A 75 -5.35 -5.51 1.48
CA LEU A 75 -5.19 -4.24 0.77
C LEU A 75 -5.14 -3.09 1.77
N ARG A 76 -4.23 -2.13 1.56
CA ARG A 76 -4.14 -0.91 2.36
C ARG A 76 -3.70 0.28 1.50
N VAL A 77 -4.25 1.46 1.75
CA VAL A 77 -3.67 2.70 1.25
C VAL A 77 -2.61 3.16 2.24
N LEU A 78 -1.36 3.32 1.78
CA LEU A 78 -0.25 3.74 2.66
C LEU A 78 -0.10 5.25 2.74
N THR A 79 -0.30 5.95 1.63
CA THR A 79 -0.10 7.41 1.58
C THR A 79 -0.84 8.04 0.40
N TRP A 80 -1.19 9.31 0.56
CA TRP A 80 -1.82 10.15 -0.44
C TRP A 80 -0.78 11.10 -1.01
N ARG A 81 -0.53 11.02 -2.32
CA ARG A 81 0.49 11.84 -3.00
C ARG A 81 -0.17 12.72 -4.05
N SER A 82 0.55 13.74 -4.50
CA SER A 82 0.15 14.58 -5.64
C SER A 82 -0.05 13.77 -6.92
N CYS A 83 0.67 12.66 -7.08
CA CYS A 83 0.56 11.77 -8.24
C CYS A 83 -0.46 10.63 -8.10
N GLY A 84 -1.10 10.48 -6.93
CA GLY A 84 -2.08 9.41 -6.69
C GLY A 84 -2.04 8.82 -5.28
N ALA A 85 -2.89 7.82 -5.04
CA ALA A 85 -2.87 7.04 -3.81
C ALA A 85 -1.90 5.87 -3.93
N LEU A 86 -1.00 5.70 -2.97
CA LEU A 86 -0.12 4.53 -2.92
C LEU A 86 -0.86 3.36 -2.26
N VAL A 87 -1.18 2.35 -3.05
CA VAL A 87 -1.91 1.16 -2.61
C VAL A 87 -0.94 0.00 -2.43
N TYR A 88 -1.05 -0.67 -1.29
CA TYR A 88 -0.29 -1.84 -0.89
C TYR A 88 -1.19 -3.06 -0.90
N VAL A 89 -0.77 -4.09 -1.62
CA VAL A 89 -1.47 -5.37 -1.71
C VAL A 89 -0.51 -6.47 -1.30
N TYR A 90 -0.87 -7.27 -0.29
CA TYR A 90 0.07 -8.18 0.33
C TYR A 90 -0.58 -9.42 0.92
N ARG A 91 0.22 -10.47 1.12
CA ARG A 91 -0.16 -11.72 1.78
C ARG A 91 0.48 -11.74 3.18
N PRO A 92 -0.25 -11.45 4.27
CA PRO A 92 0.33 -11.29 5.60
C PRO A 92 1.20 -12.46 6.05
N ALA A 93 0.72 -13.70 5.87
CA ALA A 93 1.46 -14.90 6.27
C ALA A 93 2.77 -15.10 5.47
N MET A 94 2.73 -14.87 4.15
CA MET A 94 3.92 -14.99 3.30
C MET A 94 4.92 -13.88 3.60
N LEU A 95 4.45 -12.66 3.81
CA LEU A 95 5.29 -11.51 4.18
C LEU A 95 6.00 -11.73 5.50
N ARG A 96 5.29 -12.21 6.54
CA ARG A 96 5.90 -12.54 7.84
C ARG A 96 7.05 -13.56 7.68
N ARG A 97 6.82 -14.62 6.88
CA ARG A 97 7.86 -15.64 6.61
C ARG A 97 9.06 -15.05 5.86
N TRP A 98 8.81 -14.20 4.86
CA TRP A 98 9.87 -13.55 4.09
C TRP A 98 10.73 -12.59 4.92
N ILE A 99 10.11 -11.82 5.82
CA ILE A 99 10.84 -10.89 6.71
C ILE A 99 11.63 -11.68 7.77
N ALA A 100 11.08 -12.79 8.25
CA ALA A 100 11.76 -13.64 9.23
C ALA A 100 12.90 -14.48 8.62
N ASP A 101 13.03 -14.55 7.29
CA ASP A 101 14.10 -15.29 6.64
C ASP A 101 15.47 -14.64 6.92
N PRO A 102 16.39 -15.32 7.62
CA PRO A 102 17.70 -14.77 7.92
C PRO A 102 18.49 -14.38 6.68
N HIS A 103 18.25 -15.03 5.53
CA HIS A 103 18.91 -14.66 4.27
C HIS A 103 18.39 -13.34 3.70
N ALA A 104 17.14 -12.97 3.99
CA ALA A 104 16.57 -11.66 3.66
C ALA A 104 17.00 -10.57 4.65
N ALA A 105 17.39 -10.94 5.89
CA ALA A 105 17.88 -10.01 6.91
C ALA A 105 19.35 -9.60 6.70
N ARG A 106 20.20 -10.50 6.16
CA ARG A 106 21.64 -10.25 5.95
C ARG A 106 21.99 -8.96 5.19
N PRO A 107 21.28 -8.55 4.13
CA PRO A 107 21.56 -7.29 3.46
C PRO A 107 21.30 -6.07 4.36
N PHE A 108 20.33 -6.14 5.29
CA PHE A 108 20.08 -5.06 6.25
C PHE A 108 21.17 -4.96 7.31
N ASP A 109 21.77 -6.09 7.69
CA ASP A 109 22.92 -6.11 8.60
C ASP A 109 24.22 -5.63 7.93
N SER A 110 24.35 -5.82 6.61
CA SER A 110 25.52 -5.40 5.83
C SER A 110 25.39 -4.01 5.19
N LEU A 111 24.17 -3.45 5.11
CA LEU A 111 23.89 -2.09 4.69
C LEU A 111 24.17 -1.10 5.84
N ALA A 112 25.43 -0.99 6.23
CA ALA A 112 25.99 0.23 6.86
C ALA A 112 26.04 1.43 5.87
N VAL A 113 25.13 1.46 4.89
CA VAL A 113 25.03 2.44 3.80
C VAL A 113 23.75 3.27 3.94
N TYR A 114 22.74 2.75 4.63
CA TYR A 114 21.69 3.57 5.23
C TYR A 114 22.04 3.70 6.70
N ASP A 115 22.09 4.92 7.24
CA ASP A 115 22.28 5.13 8.67
C ASP A 115 21.30 4.22 9.44
N ALA A 116 21.78 3.62 10.53
CA ALA A 116 20.92 2.80 11.38
C ALA A 116 19.64 3.59 11.69
N PRO A 117 18.44 2.99 11.51
CA PRO A 117 17.19 3.72 11.64
C PRO A 117 17.16 4.40 12.99
N GLY A 118 16.91 5.71 12.98
CA GLY A 118 16.90 6.50 14.21
C GLY A 118 15.84 5.97 15.18
N PRO A 119 15.85 6.40 16.46
CA PRO A 119 14.91 5.93 17.48
C PRO A 119 13.44 6.02 17.03
N GLN A 120 13.13 7.02 16.20
CA GLN A 120 11.80 7.28 15.66
C GLN A 120 11.40 6.31 14.52
N GLU A 121 12.35 5.90 13.69
CA GLU A 121 12.14 4.92 12.60
C GLU A 121 12.06 3.50 13.15
N GLN A 122 12.86 3.17 14.17
CA GLN A 122 12.73 1.92 14.92
C GLN A 122 11.38 1.80 15.60
N ALA A 123 10.90 2.87 16.25
CA ALA A 123 9.55 2.91 16.82
C ALA A 123 8.47 2.73 15.75
N ALA A 124 8.64 3.33 14.56
CA ALA A 124 7.71 3.17 13.45
C ALA A 124 7.70 1.73 12.90
N CYS A 125 8.86 1.09 12.74
CA CYS A 125 8.97 -0.31 12.32
C CYS A 125 8.36 -1.27 13.34
N GLN A 126 8.57 -1.03 14.64
CA GLN A 126 7.95 -1.82 15.71
C GLN A 126 6.42 -1.63 15.75
N ALA A 127 5.93 -0.40 15.58
CA ALA A 127 4.51 -0.11 15.49
C ALA A 127 3.88 -0.78 14.26
N LEU A 128 4.58 -0.80 13.12
CA LEU A 128 4.12 -1.53 11.93
C LEU A 128 4.09 -3.04 12.17
N GLY A 129 5.12 -3.60 12.81
CA GLY A 129 5.17 -5.02 13.18
C GLY A 129 4.03 -5.43 14.12
N ALA A 130 3.74 -4.61 15.12
CA ALA A 130 2.63 -4.82 16.05
C ALA A 130 1.26 -4.71 15.37
N ALA A 131 1.08 -3.80 14.42
CA ALA A 131 -0.16 -3.65 13.65
C ALA A 131 -0.38 -4.77 12.60
N LEU A 132 0.66 -5.57 12.33
CA LEU A 132 0.65 -6.68 11.39
C LEU A 132 0.65 -8.07 12.07
N ALA A 133 0.82 -8.14 13.39
CA ALA A 133 0.71 -9.36 14.20
C ALA A 133 -0.75 -9.84 14.25
#